data_AF-A0AAW9GFN1-F1
#
_entry.id   AF-A0AAW9GFN1-F1
#
_cell.length_a   1.000
_cell.length_b   1.000
_cell.length_c   1.000
_cell.angle_alpha   90.00
_cell.angle_beta   90.00
_cell.angle_gamma   90.00
#
_symmetry.space_group_name_H-M   'P 1'
#
loop_
_entity.id
_entity.type
_entity.pdbx_description
1 polymer ?
#
loop_
_entity_poly.entity_id
_entity_poly.type
_entity_poly.pdbx_seq_one_letter_code
_entity_poly.pdbx_strand_id
1 'polypeptide(L)'
;MKLTLIIKEEKKIFNLPEFIPARLIRQAPELADIPNNPGPEDMDKMVQYVVKVYGEQFTLDQYWDGVDARKFLSTTSDVINAIINETVGAAGGTPGTGEETNPNA
;
A
#
# COMPACT_ATOMS: atom_id res chain seq x y z
N MET A 1 2.12 -1.85 9.99
CA MET A 1 3.46 -1.33 9.62
C MET A 1 3.56 0.17 9.96
N LYS A 2 4.77 0.75 9.88
CA LYS A 2 5.01 2.19 10.07
C LYS A 2 5.30 2.86 8.73
N LEU A 3 4.73 4.04 8.49
CA LEU A 3 5.02 4.90 7.34
C LEU A 3 5.72 6.16 7.82
N THR A 4 6.79 6.56 7.13
CA THR A 4 7.51 7.80 7.42
C THR A 4 7.30 8.78 6.28
N LEU A 5 6.87 10.01 6.61
CA LEU A 5 6.75 11.12 5.66
C LEU A 5 7.53 12.33 6.18
N ILE A 6 8.07 13.15 5.27
CA ILE A 6 8.59 14.48 5.59
C ILE A 6 7.46 15.49 5.37
N ILE A 7 6.99 16.15 6.43
CA ILE A 7 5.91 17.13 6.34
C ILE A 7 6.39 18.41 6.99
N LYS A 8 6.45 19.50 6.21
CA LYS A 8 7.02 20.79 6.65
C LYS A 8 8.46 20.62 7.20
N GLU A 9 9.29 19.91 6.44
CA GLU A 9 10.70 19.61 6.78
C GLU A 9 10.90 18.72 8.03
N GLU A 10 9.82 18.29 8.68
CA GLU A 10 9.86 17.42 9.84
C GLU A 10 9.55 15.97 9.49
N LYS A 11 10.31 15.04 10.06
CA LYS A 11 10.05 13.60 9.96
C LYS A 11 8.85 13.22 10.84
N LYS A 12 7.78 12.75 10.20
CA LYS A 12 6.58 12.22 10.89
C LYS A 12 6.45 10.72 10.66
N ILE A 13 6.04 9.99 11.70
CA ILE A 13 5.85 8.54 11.66
C ILE A 13 4.38 8.25 11.94
N PHE A 14 3.73 7.59 10.99
CA PHE A 14 2.34 7.15 11.07
C PHE A 14 2.29 5.65 11.28
N ASN A 15 1.35 5.19 12.10
CA ASN A 15 1.10 3.78 12.33
C ASN A 15 -0.19 3.38 11.61
N LEU A 16 -0.25 2.13 11.13
CA LEU A 16 -1.53 1.56 10.70
C LEU A 16 -2.54 1.65 11.86
N PRO A 17 -3.80 2.00 11.57
CA PRO A 17 -4.86 2.00 12.57
C PRO A 17 -5.17 0.57 13.01
N GLU A 18 -5.70 0.42 14.24
CA GLU A 18 -6.13 -0.88 14.77
C GLU A 18 -7.30 -1.48 13.97
N PHE A 19 -8.15 -0.62 13.42
CA PHE A 19 -9.28 -1.03 12.58
C PHE A 19 -9.08 -0.56 11.15
N ILE A 20 -9.00 -1.52 10.22
CA ILE A 20 -8.93 -1.27 8.78
C ILE A 20 -10.25 -1.76 8.16
N PRO A 21 -11.04 -0.88 7.52
CA PRO A 21 -12.31 -1.29 6.93
C PRO A 21 -12.11 -2.35 5.83
N ALA A 22 -12.85 -3.46 5.93
CA ALA A 22 -12.79 -4.56 4.95
C ALA A 22 -13.03 -4.14 3.49
N ARG A 23 -13.73 -3.01 3.27
CA ARG A 23 -13.93 -2.44 1.92
C ARG A 23 -12.63 -2.06 1.20
N LEU A 24 -11.54 -1.86 1.93
CA LEU A 24 -10.23 -1.56 1.34
C LEU A 24 -9.65 -2.80 0.66
N ILE A 25 -9.89 -4.00 1.17
CA ILE A 25 -9.47 -5.24 0.48
C ILE A 25 -10.12 -5.40 -0.88
N ARG A 26 -11.34 -4.89 -1.08
CA ARG A 26 -11.99 -4.92 -2.40
C ARG A 26 -11.23 -4.13 -3.47
N GLN A 27 -10.46 -3.12 -3.08
CA GLN A 27 -9.62 -2.31 -3.99
C GLN A 27 -8.22 -2.93 -4.20
N ALA A 28 -7.79 -3.83 -3.31
CA ALA A 28 -6.43 -4.31 -3.29
C ALA A 28 -6.00 -5.13 -4.54
N PRO A 29 -6.85 -5.99 -5.15
CA PRO A 29 -6.48 -6.73 -6.37
C PRO A 29 -6.16 -5.80 -7.55
N GLU A 30 -6.99 -4.78 -7.79
CA GLU A 30 -6.75 -3.80 -8.86
C GLU A 30 -5.39 -3.11 -8.69
N LEU A 31 -5.01 -2.82 -7.44
CA LEU A 31 -3.75 -2.16 -7.12
C LEU A 31 -2.55 -3.12 -7.17
N ALA A 32 -2.76 -4.41 -6.91
CA ALA A 32 -1.72 -5.43 -7.00
C ALA A 32 -1.34 -5.75 -8.46
N ASP A 33 -2.28 -5.57 -9.39
CA ASP A 33 -2.07 -5.76 -10.83
C ASP A 33 -1.35 -4.58 -11.51
N ILE A 34 -1.14 -3.47 -10.79
CA ILE A 34 -0.46 -2.29 -11.33
C ILE A 34 1.01 -2.64 -11.67
N PRO A 35 1.50 -2.34 -12.88
CA PRO A 35 2.86 -2.66 -13.28
C PRO A 35 3.90 -1.84 -12.50
N ASN A 36 5.14 -2.33 -12.45
CA ASN A 36 6.26 -1.64 -11.81
C ASN A 36 6.65 -0.28 -12.43
N ASN A 37 6.03 0.10 -13.55
CA ASN A 37 6.16 1.42 -14.15
C ASN A 37 4.76 2.01 -14.40
N PRO A 38 4.02 2.37 -13.34
CA PRO A 38 2.64 2.81 -13.46
C PRO A 38 2.54 4.17 -14.17
N GLY A 39 1.41 4.39 -14.84
CA GLY A 39 1.04 5.72 -15.32
C GLY A 39 0.57 6.61 -14.16
N PRO A 40 0.41 7.93 -14.38
CA PRO A 40 -0.03 8.87 -13.35
C PRO A 40 -1.34 8.46 -12.67
N GLU A 41 -2.34 8.02 -13.43
CA GLU A 41 -3.64 7.61 -12.88
C GLU A 41 -3.54 6.40 -11.94
N ASP A 42 -2.68 5.44 -12.27
CA ASP A 42 -2.43 4.28 -11.41
C ASP A 42 -1.68 4.69 -10.14
N MET A 43 -0.69 5.59 -10.27
CA MET A 43 -0.03 6.15 -9.10
C MET A 43 -1.01 6.88 -8.17
N ASP A 44 -1.93 7.67 -8.73
CA ASP A 44 -2.97 8.37 -7.95
C ASP A 44 -3.86 7.39 -7.17
N LYS A 45 -4.29 6.29 -7.81
CA LYS A 45 -5.05 5.23 -7.14
C LYS A 45 -4.26 4.62 -5.99
N MET A 46 -2.98 4.34 -6.21
CA MET A 46 -2.11 3.77 -5.17
C MET A 46 -1.97 4.73 -3.98
N VAL A 47 -1.72 6.02 -4.22
CA VAL A 47 -1.61 7.03 -3.15
C VAL A 47 -2.92 7.20 -2.40
N GLN A 48 -4.05 7.25 -3.13
CA GLN A 48 -5.36 7.34 -2.52
C GLN A 48 -5.66 6.14 -1.62
N TYR A 49 -5.23 4.94 -2.02
CA TYR A 49 -5.37 3.75 -1.20
C TYR A 49 -4.55 3.85 0.09
N VAL A 50 -3.28 4.27 0.00
CA VAL A 50 -2.42 4.43 1.17
C VAL A 50 -3.03 5.41 2.18
N VAL A 51 -3.51 6.57 1.74
CA VAL A 51 -4.18 7.54 2.62
C VAL A 51 -5.39 6.92 3.34
N LYS A 52 -6.22 6.17 2.62
CA LYS A 52 -7.40 5.48 3.20
C LYS A 52 -7.01 4.40 4.20
N VAL A 53 -5.98 3.61 3.90
CA VAL A 53 -5.47 2.54 4.79
C VAL A 53 -4.97 3.11 6.12
N TYR A 54 -4.31 4.27 6.07
CA TYR A 54 -3.87 4.97 7.28
C TYR A 54 -4.98 5.77 7.96
N GLY A 55 -6.24 5.64 7.54
CA GLY A 55 -7.36 6.32 8.17
C GLY A 55 -7.25 7.85 8.07
N GLU A 56 -6.75 8.36 6.94
CA GLU A 56 -6.68 9.80 6.63
C GLU A 56 -5.85 10.61 7.65
N GLN A 57 -4.90 9.98 8.34
CA GLN A 57 -3.94 10.64 9.25
C GLN A 57 -3.06 11.70 8.55
N PHE A 58 -2.98 11.65 7.22
CA PHE A 58 -2.31 12.61 6.35
C PHE A 58 -3.10 12.76 5.04
N THR A 59 -2.87 13.85 4.30
CA THR A 59 -3.54 14.12 3.03
C THR A 59 -2.81 13.50 1.82
N LEU A 60 -3.46 13.49 0.65
CA LEU A 60 -2.83 13.09 -0.61
C LEU A 60 -1.56 13.91 -0.87
N ASP A 61 -1.67 15.24 -0.78
CA ASP A 61 -0.53 16.15 -0.99
C ASP A 61 0.60 15.88 0.00
N GLN A 62 0.28 15.63 1.27
CA GLN A 62 1.29 15.29 2.28
C GLN A 62 1.99 13.96 2.00
N TYR A 63 1.32 13.01 1.34
CA TYR A 63 1.95 11.80 0.90
C TYR A 63 2.88 12.07 -0.31
N TRP A 64 2.36 12.75 -1.33
CA TRP A 64 3.08 13.10 -2.54
C TRP A 64 4.35 13.91 -2.27
N ASP A 65 4.25 14.93 -1.40
CA ASP A 65 5.37 15.79 -1.03
C ASP A 65 6.30 15.13 0.01
N GLY A 66 5.75 14.20 0.81
CA GLY A 66 6.45 13.67 1.98
C GLY A 66 7.18 12.35 1.80
N VAL A 67 6.87 11.60 0.75
CA VAL A 67 7.58 10.36 0.41
C VAL A 67 8.85 10.66 -0.39
N ASP A 68 9.95 9.94 -0.11
CA ASP A 68 11.15 10.04 -0.95
C ASP A 68 10.82 9.48 -2.34
N ALA A 69 10.91 10.30 -3.37
CA ALA A 69 10.57 9.91 -4.75
C ALA A 69 11.31 8.64 -5.21
N ARG A 70 12.55 8.41 -4.75
CA ARG A 70 13.34 7.21 -5.07
C ARG A 70 12.78 5.93 -4.44
N LYS A 71 11.89 6.09 -3.47
CA LYS A 71 11.25 5.02 -2.69
C LYS A 71 9.74 4.98 -2.89
N PHE A 72 9.17 5.84 -3.75
CA PHE A 72 7.73 5.93 -3.94
C PHE A 72 7.13 4.56 -4.22
N LEU A 73 7.54 3.91 -5.32
CA LEU A 73 6.94 2.64 -5.74
C LEU A 73 7.09 1.55 -4.68
N SER A 74 8.29 1.37 -4.11
CA SER A 74 8.50 0.35 -3.08
C SER A 74 7.68 0.63 -1.81
N THR A 75 7.68 1.87 -1.33
CA THR A 75 6.92 2.24 -0.11
C THR A 75 5.42 2.07 -0.30
N THR A 76 4.89 2.49 -1.45
CA THR A 76 3.46 2.40 -1.75
C THR A 76 3.02 0.95 -1.92
N SER A 77 3.78 0.15 -2.68
CA SER A 77 3.49 -1.27 -2.90
C SER A 77 3.65 -2.10 -1.62
N ASP A 78 4.63 -1.78 -0.76
CA ASP A 78 4.78 -2.44 0.54
C ASP A 78 3.54 -2.27 1.42
N VAL A 79 2.92 -1.08 1.41
CA VAL A 79 1.67 -0.84 2.14
C VAL A 79 0.53 -1.67 1.56
N ILE A 80 0.37 -1.69 0.24
CA ILE A 80 -0.67 -2.47 -0.43
C ILE A 80 -0.52 -3.97 -0.10
N ASN A 81 0.69 -4.50 -0.26
CA ASN A 81 1.00 -5.91 0.01
C ASN A 81 0.86 -6.28 1.48
N ALA A 82 1.23 -5.39 2.41
CA ALA A 82 1.04 -5.64 3.84
C ALA A 82 -0.43 -5.87 4.18
N ILE A 83 -1.35 -5.08 3.61
CA ILE A 83 -2.79 -5.22 3.85
C ILE A 83 -3.34 -6.51 3.22
N ILE A 84 -2.89 -6.87 2.01
CA ILE A 84 -3.27 -8.15 1.38
C ILE A 84 -2.81 -9.32 2.26
N ASN A 85 -1.54 -9.32 2.67
CA ASN A 85 -0.95 -10.41 3.46
C ASN A 85 -1.58 -10.54 4.85
N GLU A 86 -1.87 -9.43 5.53
CA GLU A 86 -2.51 -9.43 6.84
C GLU A 86 -3.91 -10.06 6.78
N THR A 87 -4.66 -9.81 5.70
CA THR A 87 -6.00 -10.38 5.52
C THR A 87 -6.00 -11.84 5.07
N VAL A 88 -5.05 -12.24 4.22
CA VAL A 88 -4.83 -13.67 3.91
C VAL A 88 -4.46 -14.44 5.18
N GLY A 89 -3.55 -13.89 6.00
CA GLY A 89 -3.16 -14.47 7.28
C GLY A 89 -4.34 -14.57 8.26
N ALA A 90 -5.18 -13.53 8.36
CA ALA A 90 -6.37 -13.54 9.20
C ALA A 90 -7.41 -14.59 8.76
N ALA A 91 -7.47 -14.89 7.46
CA ALA A 91 -8.33 -15.95 6.90
C ALA A 91 -7.74 -17.37 7.08
N GLY A 92 -6.55 -17.51 7.69
CA GLY A 92 -5.86 -18.79 7.86
C GLY A 92 -5.18 -19.30 6.58
N GLY A 93 -5.07 -18.48 5.54
CA GLY A 93 -4.31 -18.79 4.33
C GLY A 93 -2.82 -18.50 4.49
N THR A 94 -1.99 -19.14 3.67
CA THR A 94 -0.57 -18.77 3.54
C THR A 94 -0.44 -17.59 2.57
N PRO A 95 0.26 -16.50 2.93
CA PRO A 95 0.57 -15.43 2.01
C PRO A 95 1.39 -16.00 0.84
N GLY A 96 0.90 -15.87 -0.38
CA GLY A 96 1.60 -16.35 -1.56
C GLY A 96 2.80 -15.45 -1.86
N THR A 97 4.02 -15.90 -1.56
CA THR A 97 5.19 -15.47 -2.33
C THR A 97 5.01 -16.04 -3.72
N GLY A 98 4.89 -15.18 -4.74
CA GLY A 98 4.51 -15.53 -6.11
C GLY A 98 5.42 -16.54 -6.81
N GLU A 99 5.27 -17.82 -6.47
CA GLU A 99 5.56 -18.94 -7.35
C GLU A 99 4.23 -19.60 -7.70
N GLU A 100 3.65 -19.16 -8.80
CA GLU A 100 2.80 -20.04 -9.58
C GLU A 100 3.70 -21.18 -10.07
N THR A 101 3.79 -22.27 -9.31
CA THR A 101 4.23 -23.54 -9.90
C THR A 101 3.13 -23.95 -10.87
N ASN A 102 3.27 -23.57 -12.14
CA ASN A 102 2.44 -24.07 -13.21
C ASN A 102 2.55 -25.61 -13.20
N PRO A 103 1.48 -26.35 -12.86
CA PRO A 103 1.54 -27.81 -12.78
C PRO A 103 1.57 -28.47 -14.17
N ASN A 104 1.72 -27.70 -15.25
CA ASN A 104 1.63 -28.17 -16.63
C ASN A 104 2.73 -27.63 -17.56
N ALA A 105 3.93 -27.32 -17.03
CA ALA A 105 5.13 -27.00 -17.81
C ALA A 105 6.01 -28.24 -18.03
#